data_AF-A0A8F4MF26-F1
#
_entry.id   AF-A0A8F4MF26-F1
#
_cell.length_a   1.000
_cell.length_b   1.000
_cell.length_c   1.000
_cell.angle_alpha   90.00
_cell.angle_beta   90.00
_cell.angle_gamma   90.00
#
_symmetry.space_group_name_H-M   'P 1'
#
loop_
_entity.id
_entity.type
_entity.pdbx_description
1 polymer ?
#
loop_
_entity_poly.entity_id
_entity_poly.type
_entity_poly.pdbx_seq_one_letter_code
_entity_poly.pdbx_strand_id
1 'polypeptide(L)'
;MLSEYLKVLTIAPCDAAEPWQLGSQDAATPVMQGIIDSHHDIFFFPILISVLVSRMLVRALWHFHYRRNPIPQRIVHGTTIEIIRTIFPSIILMFIAIPSFAPLYSMDEIVVTAITIKAIGHQRYR
;
A
#
# COMPACT_ATOMS: atom_id res chain seq x y z
N MET A 1 9.94 -46.70 3.59
CA MET A 1 10.19 -45.95 2.34
C MET A 1 8.98 -45.13 1.91
N LEU A 2 7.86 -45.72 1.43
CA LEU A 2 6.65 -44.96 1.07
C LEU A 2 5.97 -44.20 2.24
N SER A 3 6.02 -44.75 3.46
CA SER A 3 5.45 -44.10 4.65
C SER A 3 6.22 -42.86 5.13
N GLU A 4 7.53 -42.78 4.83
CA GLU A 4 8.32 -41.58 5.14
C GLU A 4 8.05 -40.46 4.13
N TYR A 5 7.91 -40.79 2.84
CA TYR A 5 7.47 -39.83 1.81
C TYR A 5 6.08 -39.26 2.10
N LEU A 6 5.15 -40.08 2.58
CA LEU A 6 3.81 -39.60 2.97
C LEU A 6 3.85 -38.65 4.16
N LYS A 7 4.74 -38.89 5.13
CA LYS A 7 4.97 -38.02 6.31
C LYS A 7 5.59 -36.68 5.93
N VAL A 8 6.51 -36.65 4.96
CA VAL A 8 7.08 -35.41 4.42
C VAL A 8 6.00 -34.56 3.73
N LEU A 9 5.04 -35.20 3.05
CA LEU A 9 3.91 -34.50 2.40
C LEU A 9 2.89 -33.93 3.40
N THR A 10 2.80 -34.47 4.62
CA THR A 10 1.82 -34.04 5.63
C THR A 10 2.29 -32.86 6.49
N ILE A 11 3.57 -32.49 6.42
CA ILE A 11 4.18 -31.43 7.25
C ILE A 11 4.86 -30.39 6.36
N ALA A 12 4.25 -30.04 5.23
CA ALA A 12 4.53 -28.73 4.64
C ALA A 12 3.82 -27.71 5.53
N PRO A 13 4.52 -26.82 6.26
CA PRO A 13 3.85 -25.69 6.90
C PRO A 13 3.27 -24.84 5.77
N CYS A 14 1.97 -25.00 5.51
CA CYS A 14 1.25 -24.10 4.62
C CYS A 14 1.26 -22.74 5.29
N ASP A 15 1.80 -21.74 4.60
CA ASP A 15 1.66 -20.36 5.06
C ASP A 15 0.17 -20.01 5.20
N ALA A 16 -0.18 -19.35 6.29
CA ALA A 16 -1.54 -19.11 6.70
C ALA A 16 -1.65 -17.76 7.43
N ALA A 17 -2.87 -17.25 7.51
CA ALA A 17 -3.13 -16.04 8.29
C ALA A 17 -2.96 -16.33 9.79
N GLU A 18 -2.11 -15.54 10.45
CA GLU A 18 -1.88 -15.66 11.89
C GLU A 18 -2.84 -14.76 12.69
N PRO A 19 -3.29 -15.18 13.89
CA PRO A 19 -4.12 -14.34 14.74
C PRO A 19 -3.44 -12.99 15.04
N TRP A 20 -4.15 -11.89 14.81
CA TRP A 20 -3.69 -10.50 15.03
C TRP A 20 -2.57 -10.01 14.08
N GLN A 21 -2.39 -10.64 12.92
CA GLN A 21 -1.47 -10.16 11.89
C GLN A 21 -1.93 -8.81 11.28
N LEU A 22 -1.00 -7.85 11.18
CA LEU A 22 -1.26 -6.50 10.67
C LEU A 22 -0.66 -6.22 9.28
N GLY A 23 0.07 -7.18 8.71
CA GLY A 23 0.74 -7.08 7.41
C GLY A 23 0.41 -8.23 6.46
N SER A 24 1.14 -8.31 5.35
CA SER A 24 1.04 -9.42 4.40
C SER A 24 1.54 -10.75 4.99
N GLN A 25 1.10 -11.85 4.39
CA GLN A 25 1.69 -13.19 4.58
C GLN A 25 3.11 -13.26 4.01
N ASP A 26 3.84 -14.31 4.34
CA ASP A 26 5.21 -14.49 3.89
C ASP A 26 5.24 -14.70 2.36
N ALA A 27 6.25 -14.12 1.72
CA ALA A 27 6.36 -14.20 0.27
C ALA A 27 6.81 -15.60 -0.15
N ALA A 28 5.90 -16.37 -0.77
CA ALA A 28 6.21 -17.66 -1.39
C ALA A 28 6.68 -17.54 -2.86
N THR A 29 6.62 -16.34 -3.46
CA THR A 29 6.99 -16.08 -4.86
C THR A 29 7.75 -14.76 -5.00
N PRO A 30 8.64 -14.62 -6.00
CA PRO A 30 9.33 -13.35 -6.28
C PRO A 30 8.34 -12.22 -6.62
N VAL A 31 7.18 -12.58 -7.20
CA VAL A 31 6.05 -11.68 -7.44
C VAL A 31 5.56 -11.06 -6.13
N MET A 32 5.27 -11.91 -5.13
CA MET A 32 4.79 -11.45 -3.83
C MET A 32 5.82 -10.59 -3.11
N GLN A 33 7.11 -10.95 -3.20
CA GLN A 33 8.18 -10.13 -2.63
C GLN A 33 8.18 -8.72 -3.24
N GLY A 34 8.11 -8.62 -4.58
CA GLY A 34 8.02 -7.32 -5.25
C GLY A 34 6.79 -6.50 -4.87
N ILE A 35 5.65 -7.15 -4.60
CA ILE A 35 4.43 -6.49 -4.11
C ILE A 35 4.64 -5.95 -2.69
N ILE A 36 5.26 -6.72 -1.79
CA ILE A 36 5.53 -6.29 -0.41
C ILE A 36 6.50 -5.11 -0.41
N ASP A 37 7.57 -5.16 -1.20
CA ASP A 37 8.55 -4.08 -1.29
C ASP A 37 7.90 -2.79 -1.82
N SER A 38 7.12 -2.91 -2.90
CA SER A 38 6.36 -1.80 -3.48
C SER A 38 5.35 -1.21 -2.48
N HIS A 39 4.68 -2.06 -1.70
CA HIS A 39 3.77 -1.61 -0.67
C HIS A 39 4.49 -0.75 0.37
N HIS A 40 5.65 -1.18 0.88
CA HIS A 40 6.42 -0.42 1.86
C HIS A 40 6.88 0.94 1.31
N ASP A 41 7.39 0.98 0.08
CA ASP A 41 7.84 2.21 -0.57
C ASP A 41 6.69 3.20 -0.78
N ILE A 42 5.53 2.72 -1.23
CA ILE A 42 4.35 3.56 -1.44
C ILE A 42 3.81 4.05 -0.09
N PHE A 43 3.79 3.20 0.95
CA PHE A 43 3.20 3.51 2.26
C PHE A 43 3.97 4.61 3.03
N PHE A 44 5.23 4.86 2.68
CA PHE A 44 5.99 5.99 3.21
C PHE A 44 5.32 7.36 2.93
N PHE A 45 4.83 7.57 1.70
CA PHE A 45 4.21 8.84 1.29
C PHE A 45 2.91 9.20 2.04
N PRO A 46 1.89 8.33 2.17
CA PRO A 46 0.67 8.65 2.91
C PRO A 46 0.94 8.83 4.41
N ILE A 47 1.88 8.11 5.03
CA ILE A 47 2.29 8.38 6.41
C ILE A 47 2.83 9.81 6.53
N LEU A 48 3.74 10.21 5.64
CA LEU A 48 4.34 11.55 5.64
C LEU A 48 3.28 12.64 5.47
N ILE A 49 2.36 12.48 4.52
CA ILE A 49 1.26 13.43 4.26
C ILE A 49 0.31 13.48 5.47
N SER A 50 -0.05 12.33 6.04
CA SER A 50 -0.93 12.24 7.21
C SER A 50 -0.36 12.98 8.41
N VAL A 51 0.94 12.82 8.69
CA VAL A 51 1.63 13.54 9.77
C VAL A 51 1.67 15.05 9.50
N LEU A 52 1.96 15.45 8.26
CA LEU A 52 1.99 16.86 7.87
C LEU A 52 0.62 17.54 8.07
N VAL A 53 -0.45 16.95 7.54
CA VAL A 53 -1.81 17.47 7.64
C VAL A 53 -2.25 17.48 9.10
N SER A 54 -1.99 16.41 9.85
CA SER A 54 -2.32 16.33 11.28
C SER A 54 -1.63 17.44 12.08
N ARG A 55 -0.34 17.70 11.80
CA ARG A 55 0.41 18.80 12.44
C ARG A 55 -0.14 20.18 12.07
N MET A 56 -0.52 20.40 10.80
CA MET A 56 -1.15 21.65 10.36
C MET A 56 -2.49 21.87 11.05
N LEU A 57 -3.31 20.82 11.19
CA LEU A 57 -4.59 20.86 11.89
C LEU A 57 -4.41 21.22 13.37
N VAL A 58 -3.52 20.53 14.09
CA VAL A 58 -3.24 20.82 15.51
C VAL A 58 -2.77 22.26 15.69
N ARG A 59 -1.89 22.75 14.80
CA ARG A 59 -1.45 24.15 14.84
C ARG A 59 -2.58 25.13 14.57
N ALA A 60 -3.44 24.88 13.59
CA ALA A 60 -4.57 25.73 13.29
C ALA A 60 -5.53 25.82 14.49
N LEU A 61 -5.87 24.68 15.09
CA LEU A 61 -6.71 24.62 16.29
C LEU A 61 -6.10 25.38 17.46
N TRP A 62 -4.78 25.26 17.68
CA TRP A 62 -4.07 25.92 18.77
C TRP A 62 -3.96 27.44 18.60
N HIS A 63 -3.68 27.92 17.37
CA HIS A 63 -3.50 29.34 17.07
C HIS A 63 -4.83 30.08 16.93
N PHE A 64 -5.83 29.48 16.28
CA PHE A 64 -7.15 30.08 16.05
C PHE A 64 -8.17 29.75 17.14
N HIS A 65 -7.73 29.19 18.28
CA HIS A 65 -8.58 28.99 19.45
C HIS A 65 -9.15 30.33 19.95
N TYR A 66 -10.42 30.35 20.38
CA TYR A 66 -11.13 31.59 20.74
C TYR A 66 -10.39 32.45 21.77
N ARG A 67 -9.67 31.82 22.72
CA ARG A 67 -8.87 32.54 23.74
C ARG A 67 -7.67 33.28 23.16
N ARG A 68 -7.11 32.81 22.04
CA ARG A 68 -5.92 33.38 21.40
C ARG A 68 -6.24 34.28 20.22
N ASN A 69 -7.28 33.97 19.46
CA ASN A 69 -7.71 34.76 18.32
C ASN A 69 -9.21 35.09 18.38
N PRO A 70 -9.63 36.05 19.20
CA PRO A 70 -11.05 36.38 19.41
C PRO A 70 -11.71 37.09 18.22
N ILE A 71 -10.93 37.78 17.38
CA ILE A 71 -11.44 38.48 16.17
C ILE A 71 -10.98 37.69 14.93
N PRO A 72 -11.89 37.07 14.17
CA PRO A 72 -11.53 36.31 12.97
C PRO A 72 -11.20 37.23 11.80
N GLN A 73 -10.19 36.87 11.01
CA GLN A 73 -9.90 37.52 9.74
C GLN A 73 -10.88 37.03 8.67
N ARG A 74 -11.38 37.94 7.81
CA ARG A 74 -12.29 37.64 6.70
C ARG A 74 -11.53 37.57 5.37
N ILE A 75 -10.80 36.48 5.16
CA ILE A 75 -10.14 36.19 3.87
C ILE A 75 -10.94 35.09 3.17
N VAL A 76 -11.48 35.40 1.99
CA VAL A 76 -12.39 34.50 1.25
C VAL A 76 -11.70 33.89 0.02
N HIS A 77 -10.76 34.61 -0.60
CA HIS A 77 -10.09 34.17 -1.82
C HIS A 77 -8.59 34.10 -1.61
N GLY A 78 -7.98 33.05 -2.15
CA GLY A 78 -6.55 32.80 -2.04
C GLY A 78 -6.03 32.00 -3.22
N THR A 79 -6.19 32.49 -4.45
CA THR A 79 -5.85 31.76 -5.69
C THR A 79 -4.47 31.09 -5.64
N THR A 80 -3.46 31.76 -5.06
CA THR A 80 -2.11 31.20 -4.90
C THR A 80 -2.09 29.91 -4.06
N ILE A 81 -2.79 29.86 -2.91
CA ILE A 81 -2.83 28.64 -2.08
C ILE A 81 -3.62 27.52 -2.76
N GLU A 82 -4.62 27.87 -3.56
CA GLU A 82 -5.41 26.91 -4.33
C GLU A 82 -4.59 26.24 -5.43
N ILE A 83 -3.74 27.02 -6.10
CA ILE A 83 -2.79 26.49 -7.09
C ILE A 83 -1.77 25.58 -6.40
N ILE A 84 -1.17 26.03 -5.29
CA ILE A 84 -0.16 25.25 -4.56
C ILE A 84 -0.72 23.91 -4.10
N ARG A 85 -1.91 23.88 -3.47
CA ARG A 85 -2.52 22.63 -2.97
C ARG A 85 -2.97 21.67 -4.07
N THR A 86 -3.04 22.11 -5.33
CA THR A 86 -3.43 21.25 -6.46
C THR A 86 -2.18 20.68 -7.14
N ILE A 87 -1.16 21.53 -7.35
CA ILE A 87 0.10 21.11 -7.99
C ILE A 87 0.92 20.21 -7.05
N PHE A 88 1.02 20.57 -5.77
CA PHE A 88 1.86 19.83 -4.82
C PHE A 88 1.45 18.36 -4.67
N PRO A 89 0.16 17.99 -4.44
CA PRO A 89 -0.25 16.59 -4.42
C PRO A 89 -0.08 15.88 -5.77
N SER A 90 -0.30 16.58 -6.88
CA SER A 90 -0.13 16.01 -8.22
C SER A 90 1.31 15.58 -8.49
N ILE A 91 2.29 16.40 -8.05
CA ILE A 91 3.72 16.06 -8.16
C ILE A 91 4.06 14.85 -7.29
N ILE A 92 3.53 14.75 -6.07
CA ILE A 92 3.77 13.60 -5.19
C ILE A 92 3.24 12.31 -5.84
N LEU A 93 2.05 12.34 -6.43
CA LEU A 93 1.48 11.19 -7.15
C LEU A 93 2.35 10.76 -8.34
N MET A 94 2.93 11.70 -9.06
CA MET A 94 3.85 11.41 -10.16
C MET A 94 5.10 10.64 -9.66
N PHE A 95 5.66 11.03 -8.52
CA PHE A 95 6.80 10.31 -7.91
C PHE A 95 6.45 8.91 -7.43
N ILE A 96 5.22 8.68 -6.96
CA ILE A 96 4.74 7.35 -6.57
C ILE A 96 4.52 6.45 -7.80
N ALA A 97 4.05 7.02 -8.92
CA ALA A 97 3.74 6.27 -10.12
C ALA A 97 4.99 5.66 -10.80
N ILE A 98 6.10 6.40 -10.84
CA ILE A 98 7.34 5.97 -11.52
C ILE A 98 7.87 4.61 -11.03
N PRO A 99 8.13 4.39 -9.72
CA PRO A 99 8.61 3.10 -9.24
C PRO A 99 7.57 1.98 -9.36
N SER A 100 6.28 2.33 -9.36
CA SER A 100 5.17 1.37 -9.43
C SER A 100 5.08 0.63 -10.78
N PHE A 101 5.66 1.18 -11.85
CA PHE A 101 5.64 0.52 -13.16
C PHE A 101 6.58 -0.66 -13.27
N ALA A 102 7.74 -0.66 -12.59
CA ALA A 102 8.73 -1.72 -12.72
C ALA A 102 8.19 -3.10 -12.28
N PRO A 103 7.57 -3.26 -11.08
CA PRO A 103 6.94 -4.51 -10.68
C PRO A 103 5.81 -4.92 -11.62
N LEU A 104 5.00 -3.96 -12.11
CA LEU A 104 3.88 -4.25 -13.01
C LEU A 104 4.34 -4.93 -14.29
N TYR A 105 5.40 -4.43 -14.91
CA TYR A 105 5.96 -5.06 -16.12
C TYR A 105 6.57 -6.42 -15.83
N SER A 106 7.24 -6.60 -14.69
CA SER A 106 7.81 -7.89 -14.31
C SER A 106 6.77 -8.99 -14.09
N MET A 107 5.52 -8.65 -13.79
CA MET A 107 4.43 -9.62 -13.63
C MET A 107 3.73 -10.00 -14.93
N ASP A 108 3.85 -9.18 -15.97
CA ASP A 108 3.23 -9.42 -17.28
C ASP A 108 4.07 -10.35 -18.16
N GLU A 109 5.38 -10.46 -17.88
CA GLU A 109 6.27 -11.33 -18.63
C GLU A 109 5.95 -12.82 -18.42
N ILE A 110 5.51 -13.48 -19.49
CA ILE A 110 5.24 -14.93 -19.50
C ILE A 110 6.56 -15.68 -19.63
N VAL A 111 7.01 -16.31 -18.54
CA VAL A 111 8.21 -17.14 -18.49
C VAL A 111 7.94 -18.55 -19.03
N VAL A 112 8.96 -19.22 -19.56
CA VAL A 112 8.90 -20.64 -19.97
C VAL A 112 8.43 -21.50 -18.80
N THR A 113 7.31 -22.19 -18.96
CA THR A 113 6.69 -23.01 -17.91
C THR A 113 7.20 -24.45 -17.96
N ALA A 114 7.54 -25.00 -16.79
CA ALA A 114 7.89 -26.42 -16.67
C ALA A 114 6.66 -27.33 -16.55
N ILE A 115 5.55 -26.80 -15.98
CA ILE A 115 4.30 -27.52 -15.72
C ILE A 115 3.13 -26.59 -16.02
N THR A 116 2.10 -27.12 -16.68
CA THR A 116 0.85 -26.40 -16.98
C THR A 116 -0.32 -27.06 -16.25
N ILE A 117 -0.98 -26.31 -15.36
CA ILE A 117 -2.17 -26.75 -14.62
C ILE A 117 -3.37 -25.93 -15.11
N LYS A 118 -4.45 -26.60 -15.51
CA LYS A 118 -5.72 -25.95 -15.86
C LYS A 118 -6.71 -26.04 -14.69
N ALA A 119 -6.96 -24.92 -14.03
CA ALA A 119 -8.00 -24.80 -13.02
C ALA A 119 -9.32 -24.31 -13.66
N ILE A 120 -10.45 -24.97 -13.37
CA ILE A 120 -11.79 -24.57 -13.84
C ILE A 120 -12.66 -24.23 -12.63
N GLY A 121 -13.01 -22.96 -12.48
CA GLY A 121 -13.91 -22.49 -11.42
C GLY A 121 -15.39 -22.75 -11.77
N HIS A 122 -16.13 -23.39 -10.86
CA HIS A 122 -17.58 -23.57 -10.95
C HIS A 122 -18.29 -22.65 -9.95
N GLN A 123 -19.52 -22.23 -10.26
CA GLN A 123 -20.34 -21.41 -9.37
C GLN A 123 -20.73 -22.22 -8.13
N ARG A 124 -19.91 -22.07 -7.07
CA ARG A 124 -19.80 -22.97 -5.91
C ARG A 124 -19.44 -24.39 -6.34
N TYR A 125 -18.23 -24.81 -5.99
CA TYR A 125 -17.90 -26.23 -6.05
C TYR A 125 -18.69 -26.91 -4.92
N ARG A 126 -19.76 -27.60 -5.30
CA ARG A 126 -20.31 -28.71 -4.55
C ARG A 126 -20.53 -29.85 -5.51
#